data_AF-A0A5S3XE04-F1
#
_entry.id   AF-A0A5S3XE04-F1
#
_cell.length_a   1.000
_cell.length_b   1.000
_cell.length_c   1.000
_cell.angle_alpha   90.00
_cell.angle_beta   90.00
_cell.angle_gamma   90.00
#
_symmetry.space_group_name_H-M   'P 1'
#
loop_
_entity.id
_entity.type
_entity.pdbx_description
1 polymer ?
#
loop_
_entity_poly.entity_id
_entity_poly.type
_entity_poly.pdbx_seq_one_letter_code
_entity_poly.pdbx_strand_id
1 'polypeptide(L)'
;MKHYPEDHKQAVIRKLVESGLSLGQFAKQESINLSTLYSWRDKYLKVGSSLTESNSLDGWSSEQKFSIVLETAALSEIELSEYCREKGLYPEQVKEWRQSCIEGNQTQAQQRKQLTQERKADRK
;
A
#
# COMPACT_ATOMS: atom_id res chain seq x y z
N MET A 1 -24.00 22.28 6.62
CA MET A 1 -23.09 21.16 6.33
C MET A 1 -23.47 19.98 7.21
N LYS A 2 -23.74 18.80 6.65
CA LYS A 2 -23.98 17.59 7.45
C LYS A 2 -22.63 17.16 8.05
N HIS A 3 -22.42 17.47 9.33
CA HIS A 3 -21.23 17.02 10.05
C HIS A 3 -21.40 15.54 10.37
N TYR A 4 -20.63 14.69 9.68
CA TYR A 4 -20.48 13.31 10.12
C TYR A 4 -19.72 13.30 11.46
N PRO A 5 -20.22 12.61 12.49
CA PRO A 5 -19.50 12.43 13.74
C PRO A 5 -18.19 11.67 13.48
N GLU A 6 -17.16 11.97 14.27
CA GLU A 6 -15.82 11.37 14.05
C GLU A 6 -15.83 9.85 14.19
N ASP A 7 -16.66 9.32 15.08
CA ASP A 7 -16.90 7.88 15.26
C ASP A 7 -17.39 7.20 13.96
N HIS A 8 -18.34 7.84 13.28
CA HIS A 8 -18.85 7.33 12.00
C HIS A 8 -17.77 7.35 10.91
N LYS A 9 -16.95 8.40 10.85
CA LYS A 9 -15.84 8.48 9.88
C LYS A 9 -14.82 7.36 10.12
N GLN A 10 -14.47 7.08 11.37
CA GLN A 10 -13.56 5.99 11.71
C GLN A 10 -14.15 4.61 11.41
N ALA A 11 -15.44 4.40 11.70
CA ALA A 11 -16.12 3.14 11.39
C ALA A 11 -16.15 2.87 9.87
N VAL A 12 -16.39 3.90 9.05
CA VAL A 12 -16.35 3.80 7.59
C VAL A 12 -14.95 3.45 7.09
N ILE A 13 -13.89 4.05 7.64
CA ILE A 13 -12.51 3.72 7.25
C ILE A 13 -12.11 2.30 7.70
N ARG A 14 -12.57 1.84 8.87
CA ARG A 14 -12.36 0.45 9.30
C ARG A 14 -13.03 -0.54 8.36
N LYS A 15 -14.29 -0.31 8.02
CA LYS A 15 -15.03 -1.10 7.03
C LYS A 15 -14.35 -1.11 5.66
N LEU A 16 -13.80 0.02 5.21
CA LEU A 16 -13.03 0.10 3.98
C LEU A 16 -11.83 -0.86 4.01
N VAL A 17 -11.04 -0.82 5.08
CA VAL A 17 -9.87 -1.69 5.27
C VAL A 17 -10.28 -3.17 5.35
N GLU A 18 -11.32 -3.50 6.11
CA GLU A 18 -11.83 -4.86 6.26
C GLU A 18 -12.43 -5.42 4.97
N SER A 19 -13.02 -4.56 4.12
CA SER A 19 -13.63 -4.98 2.86
C SER A 19 -12.62 -5.36 1.77
N GLY A 20 -11.37 -4.88 1.85
CA GLY A 20 -10.37 -5.05 0.80
C GLY A 20 -10.72 -4.40 -0.55
N LEU A 21 -11.80 -3.61 -0.61
CA LEU A 21 -12.28 -2.97 -1.83
C LEU A 21 -11.44 -1.75 -2.20
N SER A 22 -11.43 -1.40 -3.49
CA SER A 22 -10.84 -0.13 -3.92
C SER A 22 -11.69 1.05 -3.40
N LEU A 23 -11.03 2.18 -3.14
CA LEU A 23 -11.70 3.42 -2.69
C LEU A 23 -12.87 3.82 -3.59
N GLY A 24 -12.73 3.65 -4.91
CA GLY A 24 -13.78 3.94 -5.88
C GLY A 24 -15.00 3.02 -5.76
N GLN A 25 -14.77 1.72 -5.56
CA GLN A 25 -15.84 0.73 -5.37
C GLN A 25 -16.56 0.97 -4.04
N PHE A 26 -15.80 1.20 -2.97
CA PHE A 26 -16.36 1.46 -1.64
C PHE A 26 -17.12 2.80 -1.58
N ALA A 27 -16.62 3.84 -2.24
CA ALA A 27 -17.31 5.14 -2.35
C ALA A 27 -18.68 5.00 -3.04
N LYS A 28 -18.77 4.19 -4.09
CA LYS A 28 -20.04 3.87 -4.76
C LYS A 28 -20.98 3.08 -3.84
N GLN A 29 -20.44 2.12 -3.09
CA GLN A 29 -21.22 1.27 -2.18
C GLN A 29 -21.82 2.05 -1.02
N GLU A 30 -21.02 2.87 -0.33
CA GLU A 30 -21.48 3.65 0.82
C GLU A 30 -22.14 4.99 0.41
N SER A 31 -22.23 5.27 -0.89
CA SER A 31 -22.72 6.55 -1.43
C SER A 31 -21.98 7.77 -0.86
N ILE A 32 -20.69 7.63 -0.62
CA ILE A 32 -19.81 8.68 -0.11
C ILE A 32 -19.02 9.26 -1.27
N ASN A 33 -18.87 10.58 -1.31
CA ASN A 33 -18.04 11.22 -2.32
C ASN A 33 -16.58 10.74 -2.20
N LEU A 34 -15.98 10.31 -3.31
CA LEU A 34 -14.62 9.79 -3.37
C LEU A 34 -13.61 10.73 -2.70
N SER A 35 -13.70 12.03 -2.97
CA SER A 35 -12.80 13.04 -2.37
C SER A 35 -12.93 13.11 -0.85
N THR A 36 -14.14 12.93 -0.31
CA THR A 36 -14.39 12.91 1.14
C THR A 36 -13.77 11.67 1.78
N LEU A 37 -13.92 10.52 1.13
CA LEU A 37 -13.34 9.26 1.57
C LEU A 37 -11.80 9.33 1.57
N TYR A 38 -11.19 9.98 0.57
CA TYR A 38 -9.75 10.25 0.54
C TYR A 38 -9.28 11.08 1.75
N SER A 39 -9.98 12.17 2.07
CA SER A 39 -9.62 13.01 3.23
C SER A 39 -9.74 12.25 4.56
N TRP A 40 -10.77 11.39 4.71
CA TRP A 40 -10.93 10.58 5.91
C TRP A 40 -9.87 9.49 5.99
N ARG A 41 -9.56 8.83 4.87
CA ARG A 41 -8.47 7.85 4.78
C ARG A 41 -7.17 8.46 5.29
N ASP A 42 -6.76 9.60 4.74
CA ASP A 42 -5.50 10.26 5.13
C ASP A 42 -5.49 10.65 6.62
N LYS A 43 -6.61 11.21 7.12
CA LYS A 43 -6.74 11.63 8.51
C LYS A 43 -6.71 10.47 9.51
N TYR A 44 -7.36 9.35 9.20
CA TYR A 44 -7.59 8.27 10.17
C TYR A 44 -6.66 7.05 9.99
N LEU A 45 -6.09 6.80 8.80
CA LEU A 45 -5.06 5.77 8.63
C LEU A 45 -3.67 6.23 9.09
N LYS A 46 -3.29 7.51 8.89
CA LYS A 46 -2.01 8.03 9.41
C LYS A 46 -1.90 7.99 10.94
N VAL A 47 -3.04 8.00 11.64
CA VAL A 47 -3.09 8.00 13.11
C VAL A 47 -3.09 6.57 13.70
N GLY A 48 -3.31 5.53 12.89
CA GLY A 48 -3.39 4.13 13.35
C GLY A 48 -2.10 3.32 13.23
N SER A 49 -1.19 3.70 12.33
CA SER A 49 0.08 2.98 12.11
C SER A 49 1.20 3.61 12.90
N SER A 50 1.26 3.25 14.18
CA SER A 50 2.48 3.31 14.99
C SER A 50 3.60 2.55 14.26
N LEU A 51 4.72 3.25 14.03
CA LEU A 51 6.07 2.69 13.81
C LEU A 51 6.31 1.84 12.54
N THR A 52 6.44 2.49 11.39
CA THR A 52 7.73 2.54 10.66
C THR A 52 7.54 3.42 9.43
N GLU A 53 8.14 4.60 9.52
CA GLU A 53 8.28 5.53 8.42
C GLU A 53 9.11 4.86 7.31
N SER A 54 8.44 4.36 6.28
CA SER A 54 9.07 4.21 4.97
C SER A 54 8.38 5.19 4.04
N ASN A 55 9.09 6.30 3.81
CA ASN A 55 8.76 7.39 2.90
C ASN A 55 8.23 6.89 1.56
N SER A 56 6.92 6.67 1.50
CA SER A 56 6.20 6.32 0.29
C SER A 56 5.24 7.46 0.05
N LEU A 57 5.65 8.39 -0.82
CA LEU A 57 4.90 9.58 -1.27
C LEU A 57 3.45 9.30 -1.70
N ASP A 58 3.08 8.03 -1.84
CA ASP A 58 1.84 7.55 -2.43
C ASP A 58 0.75 7.16 -1.40
N GLY A 59 1.08 7.13 -0.09
CA GLY A 59 0.11 6.80 0.96
C GLY A 59 -0.33 5.32 1.00
N TRP A 60 0.38 4.43 0.30
CA TRP A 60 0.16 2.99 0.34
C TRP A 60 1.15 2.31 1.29
N SER A 61 0.63 1.42 2.13
CA SER A 61 1.45 0.54 2.97
C SER A 61 2.26 -0.44 2.12
N SER A 62 3.42 -0.87 2.62
CA SER A 62 4.26 -1.91 2.01
C SER A 62 3.49 -3.20 1.72
N GLU A 63 2.55 -3.60 2.60
CA GLU A 63 1.71 -4.78 2.39
C GLU A 63 0.71 -4.60 1.24
N GLN A 64 0.16 -3.39 1.10
CA GLN A 64 -0.76 -3.07 0.00
C GLN A 64 -0.02 -3.02 -1.34
N LYS A 65 1.16 -2.40 -1.36
CA LYS A 65 2.04 -2.40 -2.54
C LYS A 65 2.38 -3.82 -2.97
N PHE A 66 2.73 -4.68 -2.01
CA PHE A 66 3.02 -6.09 -2.29
C PHE A 66 1.80 -6.85 -2.83
N SER A 67 0.61 -6.64 -2.25
CA SER A 67 -0.63 -7.27 -2.74
C SER A 67 -0.91 -6.89 -4.19
N ILE A 68 -0.78 -5.60 -4.52
CA ILE A 68 -0.96 -5.10 -5.88
C ILE A 68 0.06 -5.72 -6.84
N VAL A 69 1.34 -5.80 -6.45
CA VAL A 69 2.38 -6.46 -7.27
C VAL A 69 2.05 -7.93 -7.50
N LEU A 70 1.49 -8.62 -6.50
CA LEU A 70 1.09 -10.03 -6.62
C LEU A 70 -0.12 -10.21 -7.54
N GLU A 71 -1.16 -9.39 -7.37
CA GLU A 71 -2.38 -9.40 -8.22
C GLU A 71 -2.04 -9.09 -9.69
N THR A 72 -1.10 -8.18 -9.92
CA THR A 72 -0.71 -7.73 -11.26
C THR A 72 0.39 -8.58 -11.90
N ALA A 73 0.96 -9.55 -11.18
CA ALA A 73 2.10 -10.34 -11.66
C ALA A 73 1.79 -11.16 -12.92
N ALA A 74 0.53 -11.59 -13.09
CA ALA A 74 0.07 -12.40 -14.21
C ALA A 74 -0.67 -11.59 -15.29
N LEU A 75 -0.89 -10.29 -15.07
CA LEU A 75 -1.62 -9.43 -16.00
C LEU A 75 -0.72 -9.01 -17.18
N SER A 76 -1.31 -8.92 -18.37
CA SER A 76 -0.69 -8.25 -19.52
C SER A 76 -0.62 -6.73 -19.32
N GLU A 77 0.15 -6.03 -20.16
CA GLU A 77 0.29 -4.57 -20.05
C GLU A 77 -1.04 -3.82 -20.24
N ILE A 78 -1.96 -4.40 -21.02
CA ILE A 78 -3.30 -3.86 -21.25
C ILE A 78 -4.15 -4.01 -19.98
N GLU A 79 -4.15 -5.20 -19.39
CA GLU A 79 -4.91 -5.49 -18.16
C GLU A 79 -4.34 -4.73 -16.95
N LEU A 80 -3.02 -4.58 -16.86
CA LEU A 80 -2.37 -3.74 -15.86
C LEU A 80 -2.86 -2.29 -15.98
N SER A 81 -2.94 -1.76 -17.20
CA SER A 81 -3.41 -0.39 -17.43
C SER A 81 -4.86 -0.19 -17.04
N GLU A 82 -5.72 -1.19 -17.27
CA GLU A 82 -7.12 -1.17 -16.84
C GLU A 82 -7.24 -1.25 -15.31
N TYR A 83 -6.55 -2.21 -14.68
CA TYR A 83 -6.48 -2.36 -13.22
C TYR A 83 -6.01 -1.07 -12.55
N CYS A 84 -4.98 -0.43 -13.10
CA CYS A 84 -4.44 0.83 -12.64
C CYS A 84 -5.49 1.96 -12.67
N ARG A 85 -6.28 2.06 -13.75
CA ARG A 85 -7.36 3.06 -13.86
C ARG A 85 -8.46 2.85 -12.83
N GLU A 86 -8.83 1.61 -12.55
CA GLU A 86 -9.85 1.29 -11.54
C GLU A 86 -9.39 1.54 -10.10
N LYS A 87 -8.10 1.33 -9.83
CA LYS A 87 -7.50 1.44 -8.50
C LYS A 87 -6.90 2.83 -8.22
N GLY A 88 -6.82 3.69 -9.23
CA GLY A 88 -6.23 5.03 -9.12
C GLY A 88 -4.70 5.00 -9.01
N LEU A 89 -4.07 4.05 -9.70
CA LEU A 89 -2.62 3.80 -9.72
C LEU A 89 -2.08 4.09 -11.11
N TYR A 90 -0.77 4.34 -11.20
CA TYR A 90 -0.07 4.37 -12.49
C TYR A 90 0.67 3.06 -12.74
N PRO A 91 0.68 2.53 -13.99
CA PRO A 91 1.39 1.30 -14.33
C PRO A 91 2.87 1.34 -13.93
N GLU A 92 3.51 2.49 -14.11
CA GLU A 92 4.91 2.71 -13.73
C GLU A 92 5.15 2.58 -12.23
N GLN A 93 4.19 2.96 -11.37
CA GLN A 93 4.33 2.76 -9.91
C GLN A 93 4.32 1.27 -9.55
N VAL A 94 3.46 0.49 -10.20
CA VAL A 94 3.39 -0.96 -9.98
C VAL A 94 4.68 -1.64 -10.44
N LYS A 95 5.24 -1.20 -11.57
CA LYS A 95 6.54 -1.67 -12.07
C LYS A 95 7.67 -1.33 -11.09
N GLU A 96 7.70 -0.11 -10.55
CA GLU A 96 8.68 0.31 -9.56
C GLU A 96 8.60 -0.53 -8.27
N TRP A 97 7.39 -0.83 -7.80
CA TRP A 97 7.20 -1.67 -6.61
C TRP A 97 7.62 -3.12 -6.87
N ARG A 98 7.31 -3.66 -8.05
CA ARG A 98 7.78 -4.99 -8.45
C ARG A 98 9.31 -5.06 -8.44
N GLN A 99 9.95 -4.05 -9.01
CA GLN A 99 11.41 -3.96 -9.06
C GLN A 99 11.99 -3.86 -7.64
N SER A 100 11.42 -2.98 -6.81
CA SER A 100 11.81 -2.84 -5.39
C SER A 100 11.66 -4.14 -4.59
N CYS A 101 10.63 -4.95 -4.85
CA CYS A 101 10.45 -6.26 -4.22
C CYS A 101 11.56 -7.25 -4.62
N ILE A 102 11.98 -7.23 -5.88
CA ILE A 102 13.06 -8.09 -6.39
C ILE A 102 14.40 -7.67 -5.79
N GLU A 103 14.70 -6.37 -5.82
CA GLU A 103 15.96 -5.81 -5.33
C GLU A 103 16.08 -5.93 -3.80
N GLY A 104 15.01 -5.64 -3.06
CA GLY A 104 15.00 -5.77 -1.60
C GLY A 104 15.34 -7.19 -1.12
N ASN A 105 14.95 -8.22 -1.88
CA ASN A 105 15.34 -9.60 -1.60
C ASN A 105 16.82 -9.87 -1.89
N GLN A 106 17.39 -9.26 -2.93
CA GLN A 106 18.81 -9.39 -3.26
C GLN A 106 19.70 -8.66 -2.22
N THR A 107 19.36 -7.42 -1.86
CA THR A 107 20.11 -6.61 -0.90
C THR A 107 20.13 -7.26 0.48
N GLN A 108 18.99 -7.76 0.98
CA GLN A 108 18.94 -8.45 2.27
C GLN A 108 19.76 -9.76 2.27
N ALA A 109 19.77 -10.50 1.17
CA ALA A 109 20.58 -11.71 1.06
C ALA A 109 22.09 -11.39 1.10
N GLN A 110 22.51 -10.29 0.46
CA GLN A 110 23.89 -9.81 0.51
C GLN A 110 24.28 -9.29 1.90
N GLN A 111 23.41 -8.53 2.55
CA GLN A 111 23.64 -8.05 3.92
C GLN A 111 23.76 -9.20 4.92
N ARG A 112 22.91 -10.23 4.84
CA ARG A 112 23.02 -11.43 5.68
C ARG A 112 24.34 -12.17 5.48
N LYS A 113 24.84 -12.25 4.24
CA LYS A 113 26.14 -12.87 3.93
C LYS A 113 27.29 -12.06 4.53
N GLN A 114 27.27 -10.74 4.38
CA GLN A 114 28.28 -9.84 4.95
C GLN A 114 28.30 -9.94 6.49
N LEU A 115 27.14 -9.83 7.13
CA LEU A 115 27.01 -9.94 8.58
C LEU A 115 27.50 -11.30 9.12
N THR A 116 27.31 -12.38 8.35
CA THR A 116 27.81 -13.71 8.71
C THR A 116 29.33 -13.82 8.55
N GLN A 117 29.92 -13.16 7.55
CA GLN A 117 31.37 -13.08 7.39
C GLN A 117 32.02 -12.24 8.49
N GLU A 118 31.43 -11.10 8.85
CA GLU A 118 31.90 -10.22 9.92
C GLU A 118 31.87 -10.96 11.28
N ARG A 119 30.77 -11.65 11.61
CA ARG A 119 30.68 -12.48 12.82
C ARG A 119 31.69 -13.63 12.87
N LYS A 120 32.13 -14.14 11.71
CA LYS A 120 33.16 -15.19 11.63
C LYS A 120 34.57 -14.62 11.75
N ALA A 121 34.78 -13.38 11.32
CA ALA A 121 36.05 -12.68 11.46
C ALA A 121 36.29 -12.21 12.90
N ASP A 122 35.25 -11.77 13.61
CA ASP A 122 35.32 -11.33 15.01
C ASP A 122 35.55 -12.48 16.02
N ARG A 123 35.20 -13.71 15.65
CA ARG A 123 35.36 -14.91 16.49
C ARG A 123 36.73 -15.59 16.36
N LYS A 124 37.71 -14.95 15.71
CA LYS A 124 39.03 -15.48 15.41
C LYS A 124 40.11 -14.63 16.04
#